data_AF-A0A7S2ATR4-F1
#
_entry.id   AF-A0A7S2ATR4-F1
#
_cell.length_a   1.000
_cell.length_b   1.000
_cell.length_c   1.000
_cell.angle_alpha   90.00
_cell.angle_beta   90.00
_cell.angle_gamma   90.00
#
_symmetry.space_group_name_H-M   'P 1'
#
loop_
_entity.id
_entity.type
_entity.pdbx_description
1 polymer ?
#
loop_
_entity_poly.entity_id
_entity_poly.type
_entity_poly.pdbx_seq_one_letter_code
_entity_poly.pdbx_strand_id
1 'polypeptide(L)'
;RESGREKSNSSSSSSATNSTHHQRAEHRTTSEQLAHVSSTRKPHPPPPGCKFHVFLSHKQANGQDQVKCISLELTRWGLSVWYDMEQDHLTTTAMEEGVRMSAVVVLFLSAGVLERRFVQFEISHAIELHKPVLLVHEEDCRHGQFQF
;
A
#
# COMPACT_ATOMS: atom_id res chain seq x y z
N ARG A 1 71.04 36.92 -28.20
CA ARG A 1 72.01 35.92 -27.66
C ARG A 1 71.16 34.98 -26.82
N GLU A 2 70.86 33.73 -27.12
CA GLU A 2 71.30 32.61 -27.99
C GLU A 2 70.00 31.90 -28.45
N SER A 3 69.81 31.41 -29.69
CA SER A 3 70.44 30.27 -30.39
C SER A 3 70.08 28.87 -29.84
N GLY A 4 69.57 27.99 -30.74
CA GLY A 4 69.55 26.52 -30.62
C GLY A 4 68.15 25.95 -30.41
N ARG A 5 67.44 25.29 -31.35
CA ARG A 5 67.70 24.20 -32.31
C ARG A 5 67.91 22.82 -31.66
N GLU A 6 67.14 21.84 -32.17
CA GLU A 6 67.35 20.36 -32.10
C GLU A 6 66.90 19.68 -30.78
N LYS A 7 66.33 18.46 -30.72
CA LYS A 7 66.16 17.34 -31.66
C LYS A 7 65.09 16.34 -31.11
N SER A 8 64.56 15.55 -32.04
CA SER A 8 63.95 14.20 -31.97
C SER A 8 64.17 13.29 -30.75
N ASN A 9 63.12 12.56 -30.32
CA ASN A 9 63.00 11.07 -30.28
C ASN A 9 61.70 10.67 -29.53
N SER A 10 60.74 9.99 -30.18
CA SER A 10 60.55 8.53 -30.26
C SER A 10 60.02 7.86 -28.97
N SER A 11 58.93 7.09 -29.17
CA SER A 11 58.58 5.85 -28.47
C SER A 11 57.52 5.89 -27.36
N SER A 12 56.33 5.42 -27.75
CA SER A 12 55.64 4.27 -27.14
C SER A 12 54.81 4.46 -25.86
N SER A 13 53.51 4.23 -26.06
CA SER A 13 52.67 3.32 -25.28
C SER A 13 51.97 3.83 -24.01
N SER A 14 50.65 3.96 -24.20
CA SER A 14 49.61 3.38 -23.35
C SER A 14 49.01 4.22 -22.21
N SER A 15 47.68 4.16 -22.21
CA SER A 15 46.77 4.20 -21.06
C SER A 15 46.19 5.55 -20.66
N ALA A 16 44.93 5.71 -21.08
CA ALA A 16 43.79 6.22 -20.33
C ALA A 16 43.92 7.56 -19.57
N THR A 17 43.05 8.52 -19.87
CA THR A 17 41.82 8.77 -19.07
C THR A 17 41.06 10.00 -19.56
N ASN A 18 39.75 9.79 -19.74
CA ASN A 18 38.59 10.69 -19.63
C ASN A 18 38.73 12.21 -19.88
N SER A 19 37.97 12.69 -20.87
CA SER A 19 37.21 13.93 -20.73
C SER A 19 35.90 13.90 -21.52
N THR A 20 34.82 13.82 -20.74
CA THR A 20 33.63 14.65 -20.85
C THR A 20 32.84 14.60 -22.16
N HIS A 21 31.87 13.69 -22.23
CA HIS A 21 30.71 13.85 -23.09
C HIS A 21 29.45 13.97 -22.22
N HIS A 22 28.83 15.14 -22.26
CA HIS A 22 27.51 15.40 -21.71
C HIS A 22 26.51 14.35 -22.21
N GLN A 23 25.97 13.54 -21.31
CA GLN A 23 24.72 12.82 -21.54
C GLN A 23 23.57 13.62 -20.93
N ARG A 24 22.78 14.20 -21.84
CA ARG A 24 21.49 14.81 -21.58
C ARG A 24 20.55 13.71 -21.10
N ALA A 25 20.22 13.72 -19.81
CA ALA A 25 19.22 12.82 -19.25
C ALA A 25 17.89 13.09 -19.96
N GLU A 26 17.40 12.11 -20.70
CA GLU A 26 16.08 12.18 -21.32
C GLU A 26 15.04 12.08 -20.21
N HIS A 27 14.31 13.19 -20.01
CA HIS A 27 13.17 13.25 -19.12
C HIS A 27 12.08 12.34 -19.68
N ARG A 28 11.93 11.16 -19.09
CA ARG A 28 10.77 10.29 -19.34
C ARG A 28 9.53 10.99 -18.80
N THR A 29 8.65 11.39 -19.70
CA THR A 29 7.41 12.12 -19.40
C THR A 29 6.56 11.32 -18.41
N THR A 30 6.13 11.99 -17.33
CA THR A 30 5.27 11.48 -16.25
C THR A 30 3.99 10.77 -16.74
N SER A 31 3.57 11.03 -17.98
CA SER A 31 2.41 10.38 -18.60
C SER A 31 2.63 8.88 -18.91
N GLU A 32 3.85 8.41 -19.14
CA GLU A 32 4.12 6.98 -19.40
C GLU A 32 4.12 6.13 -18.13
N GLN A 33 4.46 6.72 -16.98
CA GLN A 33 4.42 6.03 -15.69
C GLN A 33 2.99 5.81 -15.19
N LEU A 34 2.06 6.71 -15.53
CA LEU A 34 0.65 6.59 -15.15
C LEU A 34 -0.11 5.54 -15.98
N ALA A 35 0.35 5.22 -17.19
CA ALA A 35 -0.30 4.25 -18.07
C ALA A 35 -0.12 2.78 -17.63
N HIS A 36 0.88 2.48 -16.79
CA HIS A 36 1.15 1.09 -16.37
C HIS A 36 0.23 0.59 -15.24
N VAL A 37 -0.57 1.48 -14.64
CA VAL A 37 -1.50 1.16 -13.52
C VAL A 37 -2.96 1.10 -14.01
N SER A 38 -3.19 0.88 -15.30
CA SER A 38 -4.55 0.65 -15.84
C SER A 38 -4.65 -0.67 -16.59
N SER A 39 -4.01 -1.73 -16.06
CA SER A 39 -4.40 -3.08 -16.43
C SER A 39 -5.76 -3.33 -15.80
N THR A 40 -6.81 -3.39 -16.62
CA THR A 40 -8.13 -3.93 -16.27
C THR A 40 -7.97 -5.41 -15.91
N ARG A 41 -7.40 -5.70 -14.73
CA ARG A 41 -7.36 -7.06 -14.21
C ARG A 41 -8.81 -7.44 -13.96
N LYS A 42 -9.25 -8.54 -14.54
CA LYS A 42 -10.55 -9.11 -14.19
C LYS A 42 -10.57 -9.27 -12.67
N PRO A 43 -11.66 -8.86 -11.98
CA PRO A 43 -11.79 -9.06 -10.55
C PRO A 43 -11.48 -10.52 -10.23
N HIS A 44 -10.47 -10.75 -9.38
CA HIS A 44 -10.23 -12.09 -8.88
C HIS A 44 -11.37 -12.41 -7.90
N PRO A 45 -11.98 -13.61 -7.98
CA PRO A 45 -12.95 -14.00 -6.98
C PRO A 45 -12.27 -14.18 -5.63
N PRO A 46 -13.00 -13.99 -4.51
CA PRO A 46 -12.48 -14.33 -3.20
C PRO A 46 -12.05 -15.81 -3.13
N PRO A 47 -11.14 -16.17 -2.21
CA PRO A 47 -10.79 -17.56 -1.95
C PRO A 47 -12.02 -18.43 -1.68
N PRO A 48 -11.97 -19.75 -1.99
CA PRO A 48 -13.07 -20.66 -1.71
C PRO A 48 -13.56 -20.57 -0.26
N GLY A 49 -14.89 -20.52 -0.08
CA GLY A 49 -15.51 -20.36 1.24
C GLY A 49 -15.61 -18.92 1.74
N CYS A 50 -15.06 -17.94 1.02
CA CYS A 50 -15.20 -16.52 1.34
C CYS A 50 -16.16 -15.81 0.34
N LYS A 51 -16.94 -14.85 0.84
CA LYS A 51 -17.71 -13.90 0.04
C LYS A 51 -16.94 -12.59 -0.17
N PHE A 52 -16.08 -12.26 0.78
CA PHE A 52 -15.32 -11.02 0.79
C PHE A 52 -13.83 -11.34 0.75
N HIS A 53 -13.07 -10.50 0.05
CA HIS A 53 -11.62 -10.52 0.18
C HIS A 53 -11.22 -9.96 1.54
N VAL A 54 -11.83 -8.84 1.93
CA VAL A 54 -11.40 -8.06 3.08
C VAL A 54 -12.58 -7.73 3.99
N PHE A 55 -12.40 -7.90 5.30
CA PHE A 55 -13.22 -7.30 6.34
C PHE A 55 -12.50 -6.06 6.89
N LEU A 56 -13.15 -4.90 6.94
CA LEU A 56 -12.58 -3.68 7.50
C LEU A 56 -13.06 -3.46 8.95
N SER A 57 -12.18 -3.71 9.92
CA SER A 57 -12.40 -3.42 11.34
C SER A 57 -11.79 -2.07 11.71
N HIS A 58 -12.58 -1.18 12.30
CA HIS A 58 -12.12 0.16 12.69
C HIS A 58 -13.01 0.81 13.75
N LYS A 59 -12.52 1.90 14.33
CA LYS A 59 -13.32 2.80 15.17
C LYS A 59 -13.93 3.90 14.31
N GLN A 60 -15.23 3.85 14.06
CA GLN A 60 -15.93 4.88 13.25
C GLN A 60 -15.61 6.34 13.66
N ALA A 61 -15.56 6.62 14.97
CA ALA A 61 -15.28 7.97 15.45
C ALA A 61 -13.91 8.53 14.98
N ASN A 62 -12.91 7.66 14.79
CA ASN A 62 -11.55 8.02 14.40
C ASN A 62 -11.08 7.04 13.30
N GLY A 63 -11.00 7.48 12.04
CA GLY A 63 -10.52 6.64 10.94
C GLY A 63 -11.58 6.29 9.89
N GLN A 64 -12.83 6.69 10.06
CA GLN A 64 -13.90 6.39 9.09
C GLN A 64 -13.58 6.91 7.68
N ASP A 65 -13.01 8.12 7.56
CA ASP A 65 -12.66 8.68 6.25
C ASP A 65 -11.53 7.88 5.59
N GLN A 66 -10.50 7.51 6.35
CA GLN A 66 -9.38 6.70 5.86
C GLN A 66 -9.84 5.30 5.45
N VAL A 67 -10.67 4.66 6.28
CA VAL A 67 -11.22 3.33 6.01
C VAL A 67 -12.19 3.35 4.83
N LYS A 68 -12.97 4.41 4.66
CA LYS A 68 -13.79 4.61 3.46
C LYS A 68 -12.92 4.70 2.21
N CYS A 69 -11.83 5.47 2.24
CA CYS A 69 -10.87 5.56 1.14
C CYS A 69 -10.25 4.19 0.82
N ILE A 70 -9.85 3.43 1.85
CA ILE A 70 -9.34 2.06 1.68
C ILE A 70 -10.40 1.17 1.02
N SER A 71 -11.65 1.18 1.50
CA SER A 71 -12.75 0.42 0.91
C SER A 71 -12.94 0.75 -0.58
N LEU A 72 -12.94 2.04 -0.91
CA LEU A 72 -13.11 2.53 -2.28
C LEU A 72 -11.98 2.05 -3.19
N GLU A 73 -10.72 2.19 -2.77
CA GLU A 73 -9.56 1.78 -3.57
C GLU A 73 -9.48 0.26 -3.74
N LEU A 74 -9.75 -0.52 -2.70
CA LEU A 74 -9.81 -1.98 -2.79
C LEU A 74 -10.92 -2.42 -3.77
N THR A 75 -12.09 -1.78 -3.70
CA THR A 75 -13.20 -2.04 -4.64
C THR A 75 -12.83 -1.65 -6.07
N ARG A 76 -12.13 -0.52 -6.27
CA ARG A 76 -11.61 -0.10 -7.59
C ARG A 76 -10.61 -1.11 -8.16
N TRP A 77 -9.87 -1.82 -7.31
CA TRP A 77 -8.99 -2.92 -7.72
C TRP A 77 -9.74 -4.25 -7.97
N GLY A 78 -11.07 -4.25 -7.86
CA GLY A 78 -11.91 -5.42 -8.10
C GLY A 78 -12.02 -6.37 -6.90
N LEU A 79 -11.68 -5.92 -5.70
CA LEU A 79 -11.82 -6.72 -4.48
C LEU A 79 -13.20 -6.48 -3.85
N SER A 80 -13.86 -7.55 -3.41
CA SER A 80 -15.04 -7.46 -2.55
C SER A 80 -14.66 -7.16 -1.10
N VAL A 81 -15.32 -6.16 -0.51
CA VAL A 81 -15.03 -5.65 0.82
C VAL A 81 -16.28 -5.74 1.69
N TRP A 82 -16.13 -6.20 2.92
CA TRP A 82 -17.13 -6.04 3.97
C TRP A 82 -16.80 -4.79 4.78
N TYR A 83 -17.71 -3.82 4.76
CA TYR A 83 -17.60 -2.54 5.43
C TYR A 83 -18.92 -2.22 6.12
N ASP A 84 -18.87 -2.04 7.44
CA ASP A 84 -20.02 -1.83 8.35
C ASP A 84 -20.93 -0.67 7.91
N MET A 85 -20.37 0.44 7.48
CA MET A 85 -21.12 1.63 7.04
C MET A 85 -21.91 1.42 5.75
N GLU A 86 -21.68 0.32 5.03
CA GLU A 86 -22.40 -0.06 3.81
C GLU A 86 -23.36 -1.25 4.04
N GLN A 87 -23.50 -1.74 5.28
CA GLN A 87 -24.42 -2.83 5.60
C GLN A 87 -25.80 -2.28 5.97
N ASP A 88 -26.86 -2.88 5.40
CA ASP A 88 -28.25 -2.53 5.73
C ASP A 88 -28.61 -2.87 7.19
N HIS A 89 -27.99 -3.93 7.74
CA HIS A 89 -28.28 -4.45 9.08
C HIS A 89 -27.01 -4.77 9.84
N LEU A 90 -26.66 -3.87 10.78
CA LEU A 90 -25.47 -4.02 11.62
C LEU A 90 -25.80 -4.76 12.93
N THR A 91 -25.97 -6.08 12.83
CA THR A 91 -26.13 -6.96 14.00
C THR A 91 -24.83 -7.66 14.34
N THR A 92 -24.66 -8.14 15.58
CA THR A 92 -23.49 -8.93 15.98
C THR A 92 -23.33 -10.19 15.13
N THR A 93 -24.44 -10.85 14.77
CA THR A 93 -24.44 -12.00 13.86
C THR A 93 -23.97 -11.62 12.46
N ALA A 94 -24.36 -10.45 11.95
CA ALA A 94 -23.90 -9.97 10.65
C ALA A 94 -22.40 -9.64 10.67
N MET A 95 -21.89 -9.08 11.77
CA MET A 95 -20.46 -8.82 11.96
C MET A 95 -19.65 -10.13 12.02
N GLU A 96 -20.09 -11.09 12.82
CA GLU A 96 -19.46 -12.41 12.92
C GLU A 96 -19.43 -13.12 11.56
N GLU A 97 -20.56 -13.13 10.85
CA GLU A 97 -20.65 -13.68 9.50
C GLU A 97 -19.74 -12.93 8.52
N GLY A 98 -19.63 -11.60 8.66
CA GLY A 98 -18.71 -10.76 7.90
C GLY A 98 -17.25 -11.20 8.09
N VAL A 99 -16.81 -11.37 9.33
CA VAL A 99 -15.46 -11.88 9.66
C VAL A 99 -15.28 -13.29 9.10
N ARG A 100 -16.24 -14.18 9.34
CA ARG A 100 -16.18 -15.59 8.90
C ARG A 100 -16.09 -15.73 7.38
N MET A 101 -16.83 -14.92 6.64
CA MET A 101 -16.89 -14.94 5.19
C MET A 101 -15.83 -14.07 4.50
N SER A 102 -14.93 -13.46 5.25
CA SER A 102 -13.81 -12.69 4.71
C SER A 102 -12.52 -13.52 4.70
N ALA A 103 -11.68 -13.28 3.69
CA ALA A 103 -10.38 -13.96 3.58
C ALA A 103 -9.32 -13.37 4.52
N VAL A 104 -9.31 -12.05 4.70
CA VAL A 104 -8.44 -11.33 5.64
C VAL A 104 -9.25 -10.30 6.42
N VAL A 105 -8.86 -10.06 7.67
CA VAL A 105 -9.35 -8.95 8.49
C VAL A 105 -8.30 -7.85 8.47
N VAL A 106 -8.68 -6.65 8.06
CA VAL A 106 -7.84 -5.45 8.19
C VAL A 106 -8.30 -4.71 9.43
N LEU A 107 -7.37 -4.52 10.38
CA LEU A 107 -7.59 -3.69 11.55
C LEU A 107 -6.91 -2.33 11.33
N PHE A 108 -7.71 -1.29 11.19
CA PHE A 108 -7.22 0.08 11.09
C PHE A 108 -6.93 0.62 12.49
N LEU A 109 -5.64 0.76 12.81
CA LEU A 109 -5.14 1.21 14.10
C LEU A 109 -5.22 2.73 14.18
N SER A 110 -6.27 3.24 14.81
CA SER A 110 -6.47 4.64 15.20
C SER A 110 -6.62 4.80 16.72
N ALA A 111 -6.53 6.03 17.23
CA ALA A 111 -6.56 6.36 18.66
C ALA A 111 -7.76 5.72 19.38
N GLY A 112 -7.47 4.83 20.33
CA GLY A 112 -8.45 4.11 21.15
C GLY A 112 -9.28 3.08 20.39
N VAL A 113 -8.82 2.56 19.24
CA VAL A 113 -9.54 1.53 18.48
C VAL A 113 -9.68 0.22 19.26
N LEU A 114 -8.63 -0.17 20.00
CA LEU A 114 -8.58 -1.42 20.75
C LEU A 114 -9.48 -1.43 22.00
N GLU A 115 -10.03 -0.28 22.39
CA GLU A 115 -10.99 -0.14 23.49
C GLU A 115 -12.44 -0.36 23.03
N ARG A 116 -12.68 -0.41 21.71
CA ARG A 116 -14.04 -0.53 21.17
C ARG A 116 -14.49 -1.98 21.23
N ARG A 117 -15.57 -2.23 21.97
CA ARG A 117 -16.14 -3.58 22.16
C ARG A 117 -16.40 -4.33 20.85
N PHE A 118 -16.90 -3.66 19.83
CA PHE A 118 -17.17 -4.27 18.53
C PHE A 118 -15.87 -4.65 17.79
N VAL A 119 -14.85 -3.80 17.85
CA VAL A 119 -13.52 -4.13 17.31
C VAL A 119 -12.91 -5.33 18.05
N GLN A 120 -12.98 -5.34 19.38
CA GLN A 120 -12.52 -6.47 20.19
C GLN A 120 -13.26 -7.76 19.81
N PHE A 121 -14.59 -7.68 19.64
CA PHE A 121 -15.41 -8.80 19.19
C PHE A 121 -14.94 -9.33 17.83
N GLU A 122 -14.76 -8.46 16.84
CA GLU A 122 -14.31 -8.82 15.50
C GLU A 122 -12.92 -9.49 15.52
N ILE A 123 -11.98 -8.93 16.26
CA ILE A 123 -10.61 -9.47 16.39
C ILE A 123 -10.63 -10.82 17.09
N SER A 124 -11.41 -10.98 18.16
CA SER A 124 -11.55 -12.28 18.85
C SER A 124 -12.05 -13.36 17.90
N HIS A 125 -13.09 -13.08 17.11
CA HIS A 125 -13.61 -14.03 16.11
C HIS A 125 -12.58 -14.30 15.00
N ALA A 126 -11.83 -13.29 14.56
CA ALA A 126 -10.78 -13.46 13.58
C ALA A 126 -9.69 -14.43 14.11
N ILE A 127 -9.31 -14.30 15.37
CA ILE A 127 -8.33 -15.19 16.03
C ILE A 127 -8.89 -16.61 16.16
N GLU A 128 -10.13 -16.76 16.64
CA GLU A 128 -10.80 -18.06 16.81
C GLU A 128 -10.95 -18.82 15.47
N LEU A 129 -11.24 -18.09 14.39
CA LEU A 129 -11.38 -18.63 13.04
C LEU A 129 -10.05 -18.71 12.28
N HIS A 130 -8.93 -18.40 12.93
CA HIS A 130 -7.59 -18.36 12.34
C HIS A 130 -7.50 -17.52 11.06
N LYS A 131 -8.25 -16.41 11.02
CA LYS A 131 -8.20 -15.44 9.94
C LYS A 131 -6.91 -14.63 10.04
N PRO A 132 -6.18 -14.42 8.92
CA PRO A 132 -5.09 -13.46 8.89
C PRO A 132 -5.59 -12.07 9.29
N VAL A 133 -4.84 -11.38 10.15
CA VAL A 133 -5.11 -9.99 10.55
C VAL A 133 -3.99 -9.09 10.03
N LEU A 134 -4.34 -8.18 9.12
CA LEU A 134 -3.45 -7.15 8.60
C LEU A 134 -3.66 -5.85 9.38
N LEU A 135 -2.60 -5.35 9.99
CA LEU A 135 -2.63 -4.08 10.72
C LEU A 135 -2.29 -2.93 9.77
N VAL A 136 -3.11 -1.88 9.78
CA VAL A 136 -2.85 -0.62 9.05
C VAL A 136 -2.79 0.49 10.08
N HIS A 137 -1.64 1.18 10.17
CA HIS A 137 -1.37 2.17 11.19
C HIS A 137 -1.73 3.58 10.72
N GLU A 138 -2.58 4.29 11.48
CA GLU A 138 -2.78 5.73 11.35
C GLU A 138 -1.62 6.47 12.02
N GLU A 139 -0.82 7.16 11.21
CA GLU A 139 0.36 7.91 11.67
C GLU A 139 0.08 9.41 11.84
N ASP A 140 -0.99 9.96 11.24
CA ASP A 140 -1.31 11.38 11.28
C ASP A 140 -2.00 11.75 12.61
N CYS A 141 -1.32 12.57 13.41
CA CYS A 141 -1.83 13.04 14.70
C CYS A 141 -3.12 13.86 14.58
N ARG A 142 -3.39 14.47 13.42
CA ARG A 142 -4.63 15.23 13.15
C ARG A 142 -5.83 14.31 12.91
N HIS A 143 -5.58 13.04 12.61
CA HIS A 143 -6.61 12.05 12.26
C HIS A 143 -6.67 10.89 13.28
N GLY A 144 -6.18 11.12 14.49
CA GLY A 144 -6.25 10.15 15.57
C GLY A 144 -5.19 9.07 15.44
N GLN A 145 -3.92 9.48 15.37
CA GLN A 145 -2.75 8.61 15.42
C GLN A 145 -2.87 7.52 16.49
N PHE A 146 -2.54 6.29 16.13
CA PHE A 146 -2.43 5.20 17.10
C PHE A 146 -1.06 5.24 17.79
N GLN A 147 -1.08 5.05 19.11
CA GLN A 147 0.09 4.99 19.96
C GLN A 147 0.26 3.56 20.46
N PHE A 148 1.45 2.99 20.24
CA PHE A 148 1.82 1.64 20.68
C PHE A 148 2.18 1.60 22.17
#